data_AF-A0A1F5KSR2-F1
#
_entry.id   AF-A0A1F5KSR2-F1
#
_cell.length_a   1.000
_cell.length_b   1.000
_cell.length_c   1.000
_cell.angle_alpha   90.00
_cell.angle_beta   90.00
_cell.angle_gamma   90.00
#
_symmetry.space_group_name_H-M   'P 1'
#
loop_
_entity.id
_entity.type
_entity.pdbx_description
1 polymer ?
#
loop_
_entity_poly.entity_id
_entity_poly.type
_entity_poly.pdbx_seq_one_letter_code
_entity_poly.pdbx_strand_id
1 'polypeptide(L)' 'MEHFTTSKYGLTMIWDLYYFVVTKYHEHPDGQQLEEDENIELNWVSFEKAKRMCLNGSIREDRSAAVLMRFLSQES' A
#
# COMPACT_ATOMS: atom_id res chain seq x y z
N MET A 1 -30.76 -2.93 -10.84
CA MET A 1 -29.68 -2.15 -10.20
C MET A 1 -28.73 -3.15 -9.56
N GLU A 2 -27.44 -3.04 -9.79
CA GLU A 2 -26.41 -3.96 -9.30
C GLU A 2 -25.49 -3.23 -8.31
N HIS A 3 -25.16 -3.87 -7.20
CA HIS A 3 -24.25 -3.35 -6.19
C HIS A 3 -22.81 -3.68 -6.60
N PHE A 4 -21.95 -2.65 -6.70
CA PHE A 4 -20.57 -2.79 -7.16
C PHE A 4 -19.55 -2.95 -6.02
N THR A 5 -19.62 -2.12 -4.99
CA THR A 5 -18.74 -2.23 -3.81
C THR A 5 -19.27 -1.42 -2.61
N THR A 6 -18.82 -1.76 -1.41
CA THR A 6 -19.01 -0.96 -0.19
C THR A 6 -17.66 -0.79 0.50
N SER A 7 -17.14 0.43 0.54
CA SER A 7 -16.00 0.77 1.40
C SER A 7 -16.51 1.03 2.82
N LYS A 8 -16.04 0.28 3.81
CA LYS A 8 -16.41 0.45 5.22
C LYS A 8 -15.34 1.30 5.89
N TYR A 9 -15.76 2.37 6.56
CA TYR A 9 -14.84 3.20 7.35
C TYR A 9 -14.10 2.34 8.38
N GLY A 10 -12.78 2.26 8.24
CA GLY A 10 -11.90 1.64 9.21
C GLY A 10 -11.68 2.61 10.36
N LEU A 11 -12.37 2.35 11.47
CA LEU A 11 -12.20 2.98 12.80
C LEU A 11 -12.68 4.44 12.91
N THR A 12 -13.18 4.80 14.09
CA THR A 12 -13.69 6.12 14.51
C THR A 12 -12.58 7.17 14.71
N MET A 13 -11.45 7.01 14.02
CA MET A 13 -10.23 7.77 14.25
C MET A 13 -9.91 8.62 13.02
N ILE A 14 -9.45 9.84 13.27
CA ILE A 14 -9.02 10.79 12.26
C ILE A 14 -7.50 10.78 12.25
N TRP A 15 -6.91 10.53 11.07
CA TRP A 15 -5.47 10.58 10.89
C TRP A 15 -5.11 11.06 9.49
N ASP A 16 -3.97 11.74 9.40
CA ASP A 16 -3.33 12.13 8.16
C ASP A 16 -2.33 11.04 7.73
N LEU A 17 -2.37 10.64 6.46
CA LEU A 17 -1.40 9.71 5.87
C LEU A 17 -0.40 10.50 5.01
N TYR A 18 0.87 10.43 5.38
CA TYR A 18 1.98 11.03 4.62
C TYR A 18 2.71 9.95 3.84
N TYR A 19 3.00 10.22 2.57
CA TYR A 19 3.64 9.27 1.66
C TYR A 19 5.00 9.81 1.23
N PHE A 20 6.03 8.96 1.27
CA PHE A 20 7.41 9.32 0.96
C PHE A 20 8.00 8.32 -0.04
N VAL A 21 8.89 8.80 -0.91
CA VAL A 21 9.68 7.96 -1.81
C VAL A 21 11.08 7.83 -1.23
N VAL A 22 11.50 6.60 -0.93
CA VAL A 22 12.82 6.29 -0.38
C VAL A 22 13.65 5.62 -1.48
N THR A 23 14.72 6.28 -1.91
CA THR A 23 15.64 5.77 -2.96
C THR A 23 16.95 5.22 -2.41
N LYS A 24 17.25 5.50 -1.13
CA LYS A 24 18.45 5.04 -0.44
C LYS A 24 18.04 4.44 0.89
N TYR A 25 18.20 3.12 1.00
CA TYR A 25 17.96 2.37 2.22
C TYR A 25 19.02 1.26 2.33
N HIS A 26 19.14 0.70 3.53
CA HIS A 26 19.89 -0.51 3.79
C HIS A 26 19.02 -1.42 4.66
N GLU A 27 19.19 -2.73 4.51
CA GLU A 27 18.56 -3.69 5.40
C GLU A 27 19.27 -3.66 6.75
N HIS A 28 18.49 -3.69 7.83
CA HIS A 28 19.05 -3.81 9.17
C HIS A 28 19.71 -5.19 9.31
N PRO A 29 20.90 -5.31 9.93
CA PRO A 29 21.59 -6.59 10.07
C PRO A 29 20.76 -7.66 10.79
N ASP A 30 19.92 -7.25 11.74
CA ASP A 30 19.04 -8.14 12.50
C ASP A 30 17.70 -8.43 11.79
N GLY A 31 17.52 -7.92 10.56
CA GLY A 31 16.29 -8.09 9.79
C GLY A 31 15.08 -7.34 10.35
N GLN A 32 13.89 -7.74 9.90
CA GLN A 32 12.61 -7.16 10.29
C GLN A 32 12.27 -7.48 11.76
N GLN A 33 12.01 -6.45 12.56
CA GLN A 33 11.63 -6.57 13.97
C GLN A 33 10.11 -6.46 14.08
N LEU A 34 9.41 -7.59 14.06
CA LEU A 34 7.96 -7.65 14.20
C LEU A 34 7.54 -7.79 15.66
N GLU A 35 6.47 -7.10 16.05
CA GLU A 35 5.82 -7.27 17.35
C GLU A 35 4.89 -8.50 17.37
N GLU A 36 4.43 -8.87 18.57
CA GLU A 36 3.44 -9.94 18.72
C GLU A 36 2.19 -9.63 17.89
N ASP A 37 1.69 -10.66 17.17
CA ASP A 37 0.57 -10.59 16.22
C ASP A 37 0.80 -9.81 14.91
N GLU A 38 1.99 -9.30 14.63
CA GLU A 38 2.33 -8.76 13.32
C GLU A 38 2.69 -9.87 12.32
N ASN A 39 2.02 -9.88 11.16
CA ASN A 39 2.32 -10.79 10.05
C ASN A 39 2.54 -9.99 8.76
N ILE A 40 3.80 -9.64 8.50
CA ILE A 40 4.19 -8.77 7.39
C ILE A 40 5.35 -9.41 6.62
N GLU A 41 5.18 -9.55 5.31
CA GLU A 41 6.18 -10.11 4.40
C GLU A 41 6.62 -9.07 3.35
N LEU A 42 7.92 -8.99 3.11
CA LEU A 42 8.48 -8.14 2.06
C LEU A 42 8.26 -8.75 0.67
N ASN A 43 7.68 -7.96 -0.22
CA ASN A 43 7.37 -8.37 -1.59
C ASN A 43 7.88 -7.34 -2.60
N TRP A 44 8.96 -7.67 -3.30
CA TRP A 44 9.49 -6.85 -4.39
C TRP A 44 8.68 -7.09 -5.67
N VAL A 45 8.12 -6.01 -6.22
CA VAL A 45 7.29 -6.07 -7.44
C VAL A 45 7.70 -5.00 -8.43
N SER A 46 7.51 -5.26 -9.72
CA SER A 46 7.69 -4.25 -10.76
C SER A 46 6.62 -3.16 -10.67
N PHE A 47 6.88 -1.99 -11.22
CA PHE A 47 5.89 -0.90 -11.29
C PHE A 47 4.60 -1.31 -12.00
N GLU A 48 4.67 -2.11 -13.06
CA GLU A 48 3.49 -2.65 -13.73
C GLU A 48 2.68 -3.61 -12.83
N LYS A 49 3.36 -4.44 -12.04
CA LYS A 49 2.68 -5.33 -11.10
C LYS A 49 2.04 -4.53 -9.96
N ALA A 50 2.72 -3.50 -9.45
CA ALA A 50 2.17 -2.58 -8.46
C ALA A 50 0.92 -1.85 -8.99
N LYS A 51 0.93 -1.37 -10.24
CA LYS A 51 -0.26 -0.80 -10.91
C LYS A 51 -1.42 -1.80 -10.92
N ARG A 52 -1.17 -3.04 -11.33
CA ARG A 52 -2.22 -4.10 -11.31
C ARG A 52 -2.75 -4.38 -9.91
N MET A 53 -1.88 -4.38 -8.89
CA MET A 53 -2.28 -4.61 -7.49
C MET A 53 -3.18 -3.51 -6.93
N CYS A 54 -2.99 -2.26 -7.38
CA CYS A 54 -3.89 -1.15 -7.03
C CYS A 54 -5.29 -1.36 -7.66
N LEU A 55 -5.35 -1.82 -8.91
CA LEU A 55 -6.62 -1.96 -9.65
C LEU A 55 -7.43 -3.20 -9.27
N ASN A 56 -6.77 -4.30 -8.90
CA ASN A 56 -7.42 -5.57 -8.64
C ASN A 56 -7.78 -5.80 -7.16
N GLY A 57 -7.57 -4.81 -6.30
CA GLY A 57 -7.88 -4.90 -4.87
C GLY A 57 -6.91 -5.74 -4.04
N SER A 58 -5.70 -6.05 -4.56
CA SER A 58 -4.66 -6.70 -3.74
C SER A 58 -4.19 -5.76 -2.62
N ILE A 59 -4.21 -4.45 -2.86
CA ILE A 59 -4.04 -3.42 -1.84
C ILE A 59 -5.44 -3.06 -1.33
N ARG A 60 -5.72 -3.38 -0.05
CA ARG A 60 -7.05 -3.17 0.55
C ARG A 60 -7.30 -1.77 1.10
N GLU A 61 -6.24 -0.99 1.32
CA GLU A 61 -6.36 0.39 1.78
C GLU A 61 -6.48 1.32 0.57
N ASP A 62 -7.72 1.74 0.28
CA ASP A 62 -8.08 2.45 -0.94
C ASP A 62 -7.30 3.79 -1.10
N ARG A 63 -7.01 4.50 -0.01
CA ARG A 63 -6.28 5.79 -0.09
C ARG A 63 -4.85 5.57 -0.57
N SER A 64 -4.18 4.55 -0.06
CA SER A 64 -2.81 4.19 -0.41
C SER A 64 -2.75 3.61 -1.82
N ALA A 65 -3.70 2.78 -2.21
CA ALA A 65 -3.83 2.32 -3.60
C ALA A 65 -3.99 3.50 -4.57
N ALA A 66 -4.83 4.49 -4.23
CA ALA A 66 -5.04 5.67 -5.06
C ALA A 66 -3.80 6.58 -5.14
N VAL A 67 -3.10 6.82 -4.02
CA VAL A 67 -1.87 7.64 -4.01
C VAL A 67 -0.75 6.94 -4.79
N LEU A 68 -0.54 5.65 -4.57
CA LEU A 68 0.47 4.87 -5.30
C LEU A 68 0.17 4.84 -6.80
N MET A 69 -1.10 4.68 -7.20
CA MET A 69 -1.51 4.74 -8.60
C MET A 69 -1.20 6.09 -9.25
N ARG A 70 -1.42 7.21 -8.56
CA ARG A 70 -1.07 8.56 -9.06
C ARG A 70 0.43 8.69 -9.28
N PHE A 71 1.23 8.26 -8.30
CA PHE A 71 2.69 8.27 -8.40
C PHE A 71 3.17 7.46 -9.61
N LEU A 72 2.72 6.21 -9.72
CA LEU A 72 3.11 5.30 -10.81
C LEU A 72 2.65 5.76 -12.21
N SER A 73 1.64 6.64 -12.29
CA SER A 73 1.15 7.18 -13.56
C SER A 73 1.96 8.38 -14.06
N GLN A 74 2.74 9.02 -13.20
CA GLN A 74 3.65 10.12 -13.59
C GLN A 74 4.95 9.59 -14.21
N GLU A 75 5.36 8.39 -13.84
CA GLU A 75 6.55 7.67 -14.35
C GLU A 75 6.28 6.98 -15.70
N SER A 76 5.50 7.61 -16.59
CA SER A 76 5.10 7.07 -17.90
C SER A 76 5.94 7.63 -19.04
#